data_AF-A0A0D3BFQ0-F1
#
_entry.id   AF-A0A0D3BFQ0-F1
#
_cell.length_a   1.000
_cell.length_b   1.000
_cell.length_c   1.000
_cell.angle_alpha   90.00
_cell.angle_beta   90.00
_cell.angle_gamma   90.00
#
_symmetry.space_group_name_H-M   'P 1'
#
loop_
_entity.id
_entity.type
_entity.pdbx_description
1 polymer ?
#
loop_
_entity_poly.entity_id
_entity_poly.type
_entity_poly.pdbx_seq_one_letter_code
_entity_poly.pdbx_strand_id
1 'polypeptide(L)'
;MPILKPRVTSPVRASGPVAIVQKMTGSWVSKGRTYYRYSTTVTNKSPRCLKSLNLLIKNLYGPIWGLSRSGNTFGLPSWMHSLQSGKSLEFVYIHSTTPANVAVSSYTLA
;
A
#
# COMPACT_ATOMS: atom_id res chain seq x y z
N MET A 1 15.53 12.39 26.49
CA MET A 1 15.02 12.64 25.12
C MET A 1 13.68 11.92 24.98
N PRO A 2 12.55 12.57 24.64
CA PRO A 2 11.30 11.85 24.46
C PRO A 2 11.33 11.11 23.12
N ILE A 3 11.10 9.81 23.16
CA ILE A 3 10.90 8.97 21.98
C ILE A 3 9.63 9.44 21.28
N LEU A 4 9.76 9.94 20.05
CA LEU A 4 8.63 10.24 19.18
C LEU A 4 7.91 8.92 18.91
N LYS A 5 6.77 8.70 19.58
CA LYS A 5 5.85 7.60 19.29
C LYS A 5 5.53 7.64 17.79
N PRO A 6 5.61 6.51 17.06
CA PRO A 6 5.21 6.49 15.66
C PRO A 6 3.76 6.94 15.58
N ARG A 7 3.53 8.08 14.91
CA ARG A 7 2.20 8.60 14.62
C ARG A 7 1.49 7.54 13.80
N VAL A 8 0.54 6.85 14.42
CA VAL A 8 -0.39 5.98 13.72
C VAL A 8 -1.20 6.90 12.83
N THR A 9 -0.86 6.95 11.55
CA THR A 9 -1.67 7.64 10.55
C THR A 9 -3.04 6.98 10.59
N SER A 10 -4.05 7.72 11.05
CA SER A 10 -5.43 7.27 11.09
C SER A 10 -5.78 6.64 9.73
N PRO A 11 -6.43 5.46 9.69
CA PRO A 11 -6.80 4.86 8.43
C PRO A 11 -7.70 5.85 7.69
N VAL A 12 -7.23 6.35 6.55
CA VAL A 12 -8.09 7.10 5.63
C VAL A 12 -9.24 6.15 5.32
N ARG A 13 -10.43 6.46 5.85
CA ARG A 13 -11.63 5.67 5.64
C ARG A 13 -12.04 5.84 4.18
N ALA A 14 -11.42 5.06 3.30
CA ALA A 14 -11.93 4.86 1.95
C ALA A 14 -13.29 4.15 2.09
N SER A 15 -14.37 4.89 1.89
CA SER A 15 -15.72 4.37 1.74
C SER A 15 -15.82 3.68 0.38
N GLY A 16 -15.27 2.48 0.29
CA GLY A 16 -15.24 1.69 -0.93
C GLY A 16 -15.05 0.20 -0.63
N PRO A 17 -15.24 -0.67 -1.63
CA PRO A 17 -15.09 -2.12 -1.50
C PRO A 17 -13.66 -2.56 -1.17
N VAL A 18 -12.69 -1.65 -1.23
CA VAL A 18 -11.28 -1.89 -0.93
C VAL A 18 -10.81 -0.85 0.08
N ALA A 19 -10.24 -1.31 1.18
CA ALA A 19 -9.62 -0.44 2.18
C ALA A 19 -8.10 -0.48 2.05
N ILE A 20 -7.46 0.68 2.19
CA ILE A 20 -6.00 0.81 2.15
C ILE A 20 -5.55 1.39 3.49
N VAL A 21 -4.59 0.73 4.13
CA VAL A 21 -4.01 1.17 5.40
C VAL A 21 -2.49 1.18 5.27
N GLN A 22 -1.87 2.34 5.48
CA GLN A 22 -0.42 2.52 5.43
C GLN A 22 0.13 2.66 6.84
N LYS A 23 1.12 1.84 7.20
CA LYS A 23 1.78 1.84 8.50
C LYS A 23 3.29 2.00 8.32
N MET A 24 3.88 2.98 8.98
CA MET A 24 5.34 3.08 9.08
C MET A 24 5.86 1.96 9.98
N THR A 25 6.80 1.16 9.45
CA THR A 25 7.38 0.00 10.15
C THR A 25 8.82 0.21 10.57
N GLY A 26 9.49 1.22 10.03
CA GLY A 26 10.86 1.56 10.42
C GLY A 26 11.36 2.80 9.70
N SER A 27 12.47 3.35 10.19
CA SER A 27 13.21 4.42 9.56
C SER A 27 14.69 4.30 9.87
N TRP A 28 15.53 4.72 8.95
CA TRP A 28 16.99 4.76 9.12
C TRP A 28 17.59 5.92 8.33
N VAL A 29 18.75 6.39 8.76
CA VAL A 29 19.54 7.38 8.03
C VAL A 29 20.58 6.65 7.19
N SER A 30 20.69 6.99 5.91
CA SER A 30 21.75 6.51 5.03
C SER A 30 22.29 7.67 4.21
N LYS A 31 23.62 7.86 4.23
CA LYS A 31 24.31 8.96 3.50
C LYS A 31 23.68 10.34 3.75
N GLY A 32 23.34 10.64 5.01
CA GLY A 32 22.74 11.93 5.41
C GLY A 32 21.26 12.11 5.01
N ARG A 33 20.59 11.09 4.48
CA ARG A 33 19.15 11.11 4.15
C ARG A 33 18.37 10.13 5.02
N THR A 34 17.25 10.57 5.56
CA THR A 34 16.32 9.70 6.31
C THR A 34 15.41 8.95 5.35
N TYR A 35 15.35 7.63 5.51
CA TYR A 35 14.45 6.75 4.79
C TYR A 35 13.42 6.17 5.75
N TYR A 36 12.21 5.96 5.23
CA TYR A 36 11.07 5.41 5.93
C TYR A 36 10.57 4.17 5.18
N ARG A 37 10.32 3.09 5.91
CA ARG A 37 9.70 1.87 5.38
C ARG A 37 8.23 1.84 5.77
N TYR A 38 7.37 1.78 4.77
CA TYR A 38 5.93 1.67 4.96
C TYR A 38 5.44 0.30 4.52
N SER A 39 4.69 -0.36 5.40
CA SER A 39 3.86 -1.51 5.08
C SER A 39 2.46 -1.00 4.75
N THR A 40 1.92 -1.42 3.61
CA THR A 40 0.59 -1.04 3.16
C THR A 40 -0.27 -2.28 3.00
N THR A 41 -1.35 -2.32 3.76
CA THR A 41 -2.35 -3.39 3.70
C THR A 41 -3.53 -2.95 2.86
N VAL A 42 -3.86 -3.74 1.85
CA VAL A 42 -5.00 -3.57 0.97
C VAL A 42 -6.00 -4.68 1.25
N THR A 43 -7.15 -4.34 1.83
CA THR A 43 -8.17 -5.30 2.25
C THR A 43 -9.36 -5.26 1.33
N ASN A 44 -9.78 -6.42 0.83
CA ASN A 44 -11.05 -6.58 0.14
C ASN A 44 -12.19 -6.59 1.17
N LYS A 45 -12.97 -5.51 1.22
CA LYS A 45 -14.18 -5.39 2.04
C LYS A 45 -15.47 -5.70 1.27
N SER A 46 -15.37 -6.04 -0.02
CA SER A 46 -16.53 -6.42 -0.81
C SER A 46 -16.98 -7.84 -0.48
N PRO A 47 -18.26 -8.19 -0.70
CA PRO A 47 -18.77 -9.55 -0.51
C PRO A 47 -18.30 -10.54 -1.57
N ARG A 48 -17.61 -10.07 -2.62
CA ARG A 48 -17.15 -10.88 -3.76
C ARG A 48 -15.63 -10.93 -3.81
N CYS A 49 -15.09 -11.89 -4.56
CA CYS A 49 -13.66 -11.96 -4.81
C CYS A 49 -13.24 -10.90 -5.83
N LEU A 50 -12.14 -10.20 -5.58
CA LEU A 50 -11.52 -9.30 -6.55
C LEU A 50 -10.68 -10.13 -7.52
N LYS A 51 -11.10 -10.22 -8.79
CA LYS A 51 -10.31 -10.86 -9.85
C LYS A 51 -9.14 -9.99 -10.30
N SER A 52 -9.31 -8.67 -10.26
CA SER A 52 -8.26 -7.72 -10.60
C SER A 52 -8.35 -6.51 -9.69
N LEU A 53 -7.20 -5.92 -9.43
CA LEU A 53 -7.05 -4.69 -8.68
C LEU A 53 -5.96 -3.87 -9.38
N ASN A 54 -6.24 -2.61 -9.66
CA ASN A 54 -5.27 -1.64 -10.13
C ASN A 54 -5.19 -0.50 -9.12
N LEU A 55 -4.00 -0.31 -8.56
CA LEU A 55 -3.64 0.76 -7.65
C LEU A 55 -2.87 1.83 -8.41
N LEU A 56 -3.18 3.08 -8.10
CA LEU A 56 -2.43 4.23 -8.54
C LEU A 56 -1.60 4.74 -7.36
N ILE A 57 -0.28 4.71 -7.52
CA ILE A 57 0.65 5.20 -6.49
C ILE A 57 1.34 6.45 -7.02
N LYS A 58 1.05 7.60 -6.42
CA LYS A 58 1.65 8.90 -6.75
C LYS A 58 2.70 9.28 -5.71
N ASN A 59 3.71 10.04 -6.15
CA ASN A 59 4.80 10.56 -5.32
C ASN A 59 5.62 9.45 -4.62
N LEU A 60 5.85 8.33 -5.30
CA LEU A 60 6.75 7.28 -4.85
C LEU A 60 8.04 7.33 -5.67
N TYR A 61 9.17 7.64 -5.02
CA TYR A 61 10.48 7.73 -5.67
C TYR A 61 11.46 6.62 -5.24
N GLY A 62 11.01 5.66 -4.44
CA GLY A 62 11.83 4.57 -3.95
C GLY A 62 11.31 3.18 -4.35
N PRO A 63 12.01 2.12 -3.94
CA PRO A 63 11.66 0.76 -4.30
C PRO A 63 10.37 0.29 -3.62
N ILE A 64 9.67 -0.62 -4.30
CA ILE A 64 8.41 -1.24 -3.88
C ILE A 64 8.46 -2.75 -4.09
N TRP A 65 7.84 -3.48 -3.18
CA TRP A 65 7.77 -4.95 -3.18
C TRP A 65 6.36 -5.41 -2.84
N GLY A 66 5.95 -6.58 -3.34
CA GLY A 66 4.65 -7.19 -3.04
C GLY A 66 3.52 -6.78 -4.00
N LEU A 67 3.81 -6.04 -5.07
CA LEU A 67 2.86 -5.73 -6.15
C LEU A 67 3.47 -6.06 -7.51
N SER A 68 2.61 -6.31 -8.50
CA SER A 68 3.02 -6.36 -9.91
C SER A 68 2.87 -4.97 -10.53
N ARG A 69 3.88 -4.48 -11.25
CA ARG A 69 3.81 -3.19 -11.94
C ARG A 69 3.38 -3.40 -13.39
N SER A 70 2.32 -2.69 -13.80
CA SER A 70 1.84 -2.67 -15.18
C SER A 70 1.78 -1.21 -15.67
N GLY A 71 2.87 -0.74 -16.28
CA GLY A 71 3.01 0.67 -16.67
C GLY A 71 3.02 1.62 -15.46
N ASN A 72 1.96 2.43 -15.35
CA ASN A 72 1.78 3.43 -14.29
C ASN A 72 0.88 2.93 -13.14
N THR A 73 0.32 1.73 -13.25
CA THR A 73 -0.52 1.13 -12.21
C THR A 73 0.18 -0.07 -11.58
N PHE A 74 -0.28 -0.41 -10.38
CA PHE A 74 0.20 -1.56 -9.62
C PHE A 74 -0.95 -2.51 -9.36
N GLY A 75 -0.80 -3.77 -9.74
CA GLY A 75 -1.79 -4.81 -9.54
C GLY A 75 -1.36 -5.88 -8.55
N LEU A 76 -2.19 -6.92 -8.49
CA LEU A 76 -1.90 -8.11 -7.69
C LEU A 76 -0.56 -8.72 -8.16
N PRO A 77 0.27 -9.24 -7.24
CA PRO A 77 1.49 -9.94 -7.60
C PRO A 77 1.20 -11.14 -8.51
N SER A 78 2.16 -11.53 -9.34
CA SER A 78 1.98 -12.57 -10.37
C SER A 78 1.54 -13.94 -9.83
N TRP A 79 1.89 -14.26 -8.59
CA TRP A 79 1.46 -15.48 -7.90
C TRP A 79 0.03 -15.41 -7.34
N MET A 80 -0.60 -14.23 -7.35
CA MET A 80 -1.94 -14.02 -6.81
C MET A 80 -2.92 -13.57 -7.90
N HIS A 81 -3.75 -14.50 -8.35
CA HIS A 81 -4.74 -14.24 -9.39
C HIS A 81 -6.02 -13.55 -8.89
N SER A 82 -6.27 -13.57 -7.58
CA SER A 82 -7.47 -12.96 -7.01
C SER A 82 -7.31 -12.66 -5.51
N LEU A 83 -8.09 -11.72 -4.99
CA LEU A 83 -8.14 -11.39 -3.56
C LEU A 83 -9.55 -11.67 -3.01
N GLN A 84 -9.68 -12.73 -2.23
CA GLN A 84 -10.94 -13.19 -1.65
C GLN A 84 -11.59 -12.15 -0.71
N SER A 85 -12.90 -12.25 -0.51
CA SER A 85 -13.62 -11.37 0.42
C SER A 85 -13.05 -11.47 1.83
N GLY A 86 -12.85 -10.32 2.49
CA GLY A 86 -12.27 -10.23 3.83
C GLY A 86 -10.77 -10.51 3.91
N LYS A 87 -10.11 -10.89 2.79
CA LYS A 87 -8.66 -11.08 2.75
C LYS A 87 -7.92 -9.80 2.41
N SER A 88 -6.64 -9.79 2.75
CA SER A 88 -5.76 -8.64 2.58
C SER A 88 -4.50 -9.01 1.81
N LEU A 89 -4.02 -8.07 1.02
CA LEU A 89 -2.71 -8.07 0.39
C LEU A 89 -1.82 -7.05 1.10
N GLU A 90 -0.58 -7.41 1.38
CA GLU A 90 0.40 -6.48 1.95
C GLU A 90 1.51 -6.21 0.94
N PHE A 91 1.87 -4.94 0.80
CA PHE A 91 3.02 -4.52 0.02
C PHE A 91 3.86 -3.51 0.80
N VAL A 92 5.15 -3.44 0.48
CA VAL A 92 6.10 -2.60 1.19
C VAL A 92 6.75 -1.63 0.22
N TYR A 93 6.92 -0.38 0.65
CA TYR A 93 7.73 0.58 -0.07
C TYR A 93 8.65 1.35 0.87
N ILE A 94 9.77 1.82 0.33
CA ILE A 94 10.72 2.65 1.05
C ILE A 94 10.75 4.03 0.39
N HIS A 95 10.69 5.08 1.18
CA HIS A 95 10.75 6.44 0.67
C HIS A 95 11.37 7.42 1.68
N SER A 96 11.98 8.51 1.21
CA SER A 96 12.67 9.50 2.05
C SER A 96 11.82 10.72 2.40
N THR A 97 10.53 10.72 2.09
CA THR A 97 9.62 11.86 2.30
C THR A 97 8.32 11.40 2.97
N THR A 98 7.25 12.20 2.85
CA THR A 98 5.90 11.84 3.29
C THR A 98 5.41 10.54 2.63
N PRO A 99 4.44 9.84 3.24
CA PRO A 99 3.86 8.63 2.66
C PRO A 99 3.39 8.86 1.22
N ALA A 100 3.64 7.88 0.35
CA ALA A 100 3.14 7.92 -1.03
C ALA A 100 1.60 7.94 -1.03
N ASN A 101 1.01 8.60 -2.01
CA ASN A 101 -0.43 8.62 -2.16
C ASN A 101 -0.87 7.35 -2.91
N VAL A 102 -1.55 6.45 -2.20
CA VAL A 102 -2.04 5.18 -2.72
C VAL A 102 -3.56 5.27 -2.87
N ALA A 103 -4.04 5.11 -4.09
CA ALA A 103 -5.46 5.12 -4.41
C ALA A 103 -5.84 3.90 -5.26
N VAL A 104 -7.11 3.49 -5.19
CA VAL A 104 -7.65 2.48 -6.10
C VAL A 104 -7.98 3.17 -7.42
N SER A 105 -7.38 2.69 -8.51
CA SER A 105 -7.67 3.18 -9.86
C SER A 105 -8.86 2.44 -10.47
N SER A 106 -8.86 1.11 -10.40
CA SER A 106 -9.94 0.25 -10.89
C SER A 106 -9.86 -1.12 -10.26
N TYR A 107 -10.97 -1.87 -10.30
CA TYR A 107 -11.04 -3.25 -9.82
C TYR A 107 -12.14 -4.01 -10.57
N THR A 108 -12.05 -5.35 -10.56
CA THR A 108 -13.08 -6.22 -11.11
C THR A 108 -13.50 -7.25 -10.06
N LEU A 109 -14.80 -7.36 -9.82
CA LEU A 109 -15.39 -8.37 -8.95
C LEU A 109 -15.81 -9.60 -9.77
N ALA A 110 -15.72 -10.78 -9.15
CA ALA A 110 -16.25 -12.03 -9.71
C ALA A 110 -17.76 -12.15 -9.59
#